data_AF-A0A1F8U0D1-F1
#
_entry.id   AF-A0A1F8U0D1-F1
#
_cell.length_a   1.000
_cell.length_b   1.000
_cell.length_c   1.000
_cell.angle_alpha   90.00
_cell.angle_beta   90.00
_cell.angle_gamma   90.00
#
_symmetry.space_group_name_H-M   'P 1'
#
loop_
_entity.id
_entity.type
_entity.pdbx_description
1 polymer ?
#
loop_
_entity_poly.entity_id
_entity_poly.type
_entity_poly.pdbx_seq_one_letter_code
_entity_poly.pdbx_strand_id
1 'polypeptide(L)'
;MQQLKVRYSETDPALVLRINTLYKDWLSNNRPNTSTEHEQQLLTALKLPKDLILPPGLEEALFAWQKYKGWQLSLISQYHLRPIDLNNDGVQEYVLLTYSYDAIHAELFRLNGSVWQRAPFVLIAGAEKSKERSEPQLDTLELKQVAPEWPLLQIADQKFQVQGTRD
;
A
#
# COMPACT_ATOMS: atom_id res chain seq x y z
N MET A 1 14.69 -23.91 -0.65
CA MET A 1 14.15 -22.53 -0.77
C MET A 1 13.27 -22.36 -2.01
N GLN A 2 13.72 -22.72 -3.21
CA GLN A 2 12.90 -22.67 -4.44
C GLN A 2 11.59 -23.49 -4.34
N GLN A 3 11.64 -24.71 -3.79
CA GLN A 3 10.45 -25.55 -3.58
C GLN A 3 9.41 -24.92 -2.65
N LEU A 4 9.84 -24.09 -1.69
CA LEU A 4 8.94 -23.38 -0.77
C LEU A 4 8.21 -22.25 -1.50
N LYS A 5 8.92 -21.50 -2.36
CA LYS A 5 8.32 -20.43 -3.17
C LYS A 5 7.27 -20.95 -4.14
N VAL A 6 7.57 -22.06 -4.83
CA VAL A 6 6.64 -22.70 -5.77
C VAL A 6 5.40 -23.21 -5.05
N ARG A 7 5.55 -23.74 -3.83
CA ARG A 7 4.41 -24.21 -3.03
C ARG A 7 3.46 -23.08 -2.63
N TYR A 8 3.99 -21.91 -2.30
CA TYR A 8 3.20 -20.80 -1.77
C TYR A 8 2.87 -19.71 -2.80
N SER A 9 3.39 -19.78 -4.03
CA SER A 9 3.16 -18.74 -5.05
C SER A 9 1.69 -18.56 -5.41
N GLU A 10 0.88 -19.62 -5.28
CA GLU A 10 -0.56 -19.57 -5.58
C GLU A 10 -1.41 -19.28 -4.35
N THR A 11 -0.99 -19.74 -3.16
CA THR A 11 -1.79 -19.66 -1.93
C THR A 11 -1.45 -18.46 -1.06
N ASP A 12 -0.20 -18.00 -1.11
CA ASP A 12 0.31 -16.87 -0.32
C ASP A 12 1.44 -16.13 -1.08
N PRO A 13 1.09 -15.35 -2.12
CA PRO A 13 2.08 -14.63 -2.90
C PRO A 13 2.79 -13.52 -2.10
N ALA A 14 2.15 -13.00 -1.05
CA ALA A 14 2.76 -12.03 -0.13
C ALA A 14 3.94 -12.64 0.65
N LEU A 15 3.81 -13.89 1.10
CA LEU A 15 4.91 -14.64 1.72
C LEU A 15 6.07 -14.86 0.74
N VAL A 16 5.79 -15.14 -0.53
CA VAL A 16 6.84 -15.29 -1.55
C VAL A 16 7.60 -13.98 -1.76
N LEU A 17 6.89 -12.85 -1.87
CA LEU A 17 7.49 -11.53 -1.97
C LEU A 17 8.33 -11.18 -0.73
N ARG A 18 7.84 -11.53 0.46
CA ARG A 18 8.54 -11.37 1.73
C ARG A 18 9.87 -12.13 1.76
N ILE A 19 9.82 -13.42 1.43
CA ILE A 19 11.01 -14.29 1.32
C ILE A 19 12.00 -13.69 0.32
N ASN A 20 11.55 -13.30 -0.88
CA ASN A 20 12.41 -12.74 -1.91
C ASN A 20 13.09 -11.44 -1.48
N THR A 21 12.39 -10.61 -0.71
CA THR A 21 12.96 -9.38 -0.17
C THR A 21 14.04 -9.67 0.88
N LEU A 22 13.82 -10.63 1.79
CA LEU A 22 14.80 -10.99 2.83
C LEU A 22 16.11 -11.56 2.26
N TYR A 23 16.01 -12.40 1.23
CA TYR A 23 17.18 -13.05 0.63
C TYR A 23 17.88 -12.21 -0.44
N LYS A 24 17.39 -10.99 -0.73
CA LYS A 24 18.00 -10.06 -1.69
C LYS A 24 19.31 -9.47 -1.17
N ASP A 25 19.39 -9.20 0.14
CA ASP A 25 20.52 -8.48 0.74
C ASP A 25 21.60 -9.39 1.37
N TRP A 26 21.28 -10.64 1.74
CA TRP A 26 22.24 -11.48 2.47
C TRP A 26 23.27 -12.22 1.59
N LEU A 27 23.01 -12.40 0.30
CA LEU A 27 23.87 -13.18 -0.61
C LEU A 27 24.57 -12.36 -1.69
N SER A 28 24.28 -11.06 -1.80
CA SER A 28 24.74 -10.24 -2.91
C SER A 28 25.17 -8.86 -2.45
N ASN A 29 26.49 -8.66 -2.28
CA ASN A 29 27.10 -7.32 -2.25
C ASN A 29 26.93 -6.55 -3.58
N ASN A 30 26.28 -7.15 -4.58
CA ASN A 30 25.83 -6.46 -5.78
C ASN A 30 24.38 -6.02 -5.60
N ARG A 31 24.16 -4.71 -5.55
CA ARG A 31 22.82 -4.12 -5.69
C ARG A 31 22.19 -4.65 -6.98
N PRO A 32 21.11 -5.45 -6.95
CA PRO A 32 20.50 -5.90 -8.18
C PRO A 32 19.62 -4.79 -8.73
N ASN A 33 19.86 -4.46 -10.00
CA ASN A 33 18.89 -3.87 -10.90
C ASN A 33 17.50 -4.48 -10.63
N THR A 34 16.50 -3.63 -10.55
CA THR A 34 15.10 -4.00 -10.34
C THR A 34 14.67 -4.97 -11.44
N SER A 35 14.64 -6.27 -11.15
CA SER A 35 14.21 -7.27 -12.13
C SER A 35 12.68 -7.21 -12.26
N THR A 36 12.19 -7.32 -13.50
CA THR A 36 10.77 -7.44 -13.86
C THR A 36 10.03 -8.46 -13.00
N GLU A 37 10.72 -9.51 -12.53
CA GLU A 37 10.16 -10.54 -11.64
C GLU A 37 9.64 -9.98 -10.31
N HIS A 38 10.32 -9.00 -9.71
CA HIS A 38 9.89 -8.43 -8.42
C HIS A 38 8.67 -7.52 -8.58
N GLU A 39 8.62 -6.79 -9.69
CA GLU A 39 7.47 -5.96 -10.08
C GLU A 39 6.24 -6.86 -10.29
N GLN A 40 6.41 -7.98 -11.00
CA GLN A 40 5.35 -8.97 -11.20
C GLN A 40 4.92 -9.69 -9.91
N GLN A 41 5.86 -9.94 -8.99
CA GLN A 41 5.53 -10.51 -7.67
C GLN A 41 4.70 -9.56 -6.81
N LEU A 42 4.91 -8.24 -6.92
CA LEU A 42 4.03 -7.28 -6.27
C LEU A 42 2.62 -7.43 -6.83
N LEU A 43 2.44 -7.39 -8.16
CA LEU A 43 1.12 -7.52 -8.78
C LEU A 43 0.42 -8.81 -8.38
N THR A 44 1.17 -9.91 -8.28
CA THR A 44 0.64 -11.21 -7.82
C THR A 44 0.25 -11.18 -6.34
N ALA A 45 0.96 -10.42 -5.50
CA ALA A 45 0.65 -10.25 -4.08
C ALA A 45 -0.50 -9.27 -3.82
N LEU A 46 -0.81 -8.38 -4.76
CA LEU A 46 -1.96 -7.49 -4.65
C LEU A 46 -3.25 -8.30 -4.69
N LYS A 47 -3.97 -8.33 -3.58
CA LYS A 47 -5.37 -8.73 -3.59
C LYS A 47 -6.19 -7.60 -4.20
N LEU A 48 -6.66 -7.83 -5.42
CA LEU A 48 -7.53 -6.92 -6.17
C LEU A 48 -9.00 -7.34 -6.01
N PRO A 49 -9.95 -6.39 -6.03
CA PRO A 49 -11.35 -6.70 -6.26
C PRO A 49 -11.52 -7.52 -7.53
N LYS A 50 -12.52 -8.42 -7.52
CA LYS A 50 -12.84 -9.24 -8.68
C LYS A 50 -13.13 -8.35 -9.89
N ASP A 51 -12.57 -8.72 -11.04
CA ASP A 51 -12.75 -8.04 -12.34
C ASP A 51 -12.15 -6.61 -12.41
N LEU A 52 -11.36 -6.18 -11.41
CA LEU A 52 -10.64 -4.91 -11.48
C LEU A 52 -9.49 -4.99 -12.48
N ILE A 53 -9.53 -4.12 -13.48
CA ILE A 53 -8.42 -3.87 -14.40
C ILE A 53 -7.69 -2.61 -13.93
N LEU A 54 -6.37 -2.71 -13.73
CA LEU A 54 -5.57 -1.55 -13.33
C LEU A 54 -5.51 -0.54 -14.48
N PRO A 55 -5.76 0.76 -14.20
CA PRO A 55 -5.63 1.79 -15.22
C PRO A 55 -4.16 1.94 -15.67
N PRO A 56 -3.93 2.36 -16.93
CA PRO A 56 -2.59 2.61 -17.43
C PRO A 56 -1.82 3.59 -16.53
N GLY A 57 -0.53 3.33 -16.30
CA GLY A 57 0.33 4.19 -15.48
C GLY A 57 0.30 3.87 -13.98
N LEU A 58 -0.70 3.11 -13.49
CA LEU A 58 -0.80 2.81 -12.05
C LEU A 58 0.20 1.74 -11.63
N GLU A 59 0.48 0.76 -12.48
CA GLU A 59 1.50 -0.27 -12.22
C GLU A 59 2.88 0.36 -12.01
N GLU A 60 3.25 1.33 -12.85
CA GLU A 60 4.51 2.06 -12.72
C GLU A 60 4.61 2.81 -11.39
N ALA A 61 3.50 3.41 -10.93
CA ALA A 61 3.46 4.07 -9.63
C ALA A 61 3.58 3.07 -8.47
N LEU A 62 2.96 1.89 -8.58
CA LEU A 62 3.09 0.80 -7.61
C LEU A 62 4.53 0.26 -7.56
N PHE A 63 5.19 0.10 -8.71
CA PHE A 63 6.59 -0.32 -8.78
C PHE A 63 7.53 0.75 -8.22
N ALA A 64 7.26 2.03 -8.47
CA ALA A 64 7.99 3.13 -7.85
C ALA A 64 7.85 3.11 -6.32
N TRP A 65 6.64 2.86 -5.80
CA TRP A 65 6.41 2.66 -4.38
C TRP A 65 7.17 1.47 -3.80
N GLN A 66 7.17 0.33 -4.50
CA GLN A 66 7.91 -0.86 -4.11
C GLN A 66 9.41 -0.58 -3.98
N LYS A 67 9.98 0.10 -4.97
CA LYS A 67 11.40 0.52 -4.98
C LYS A 67 11.70 1.45 -3.80
N TYR A 68 10.78 2.35 -3.48
CA TYR A 68 10.90 3.27 -2.34
C TYR A 68 10.88 2.54 -0.99
N LYS A 69 10.02 1.52 -0.80
CA LYS A 69 9.95 0.76 0.47
C LYS A 69 11.15 -0.16 0.70
N GLY A 70 11.74 -0.69 -0.36
CA GLY A 70 12.97 -1.49 -0.28
C GLY A 70 12.86 -2.66 0.69
N TRP A 71 13.76 -2.73 1.68
CA TRP A 71 13.80 -3.81 2.68
C TRP A 71 12.52 -3.89 3.53
N GLN A 72 11.75 -2.80 3.66
CA GLN A 72 10.52 -2.78 4.46
C GLN A 72 9.43 -3.72 3.92
N LEU A 73 9.49 -4.08 2.63
CA LEU A 73 8.58 -5.06 2.02
C LEU A 73 8.68 -6.45 2.68
N SER A 74 9.83 -6.76 3.28
CA SER A 74 10.07 -8.01 4.02
C SER A 74 9.27 -8.14 5.32
N LEU A 75 8.51 -7.12 5.68
CA LEU A 75 7.76 -7.05 6.92
C LEU A 75 6.25 -6.98 6.67
N ILE A 76 5.86 -6.83 5.41
CA ILE A 76 4.47 -6.75 5.01
C ILE A 76 3.94 -8.16 4.78
N SER A 77 2.87 -8.52 5.48
CA SER A 77 2.19 -9.80 5.34
C SER A 77 0.97 -9.73 4.43
N GLN A 78 0.38 -8.55 4.22
CA GLN A 78 -0.80 -8.36 3.38
C GLN A 78 -0.68 -7.13 2.48
N TYR A 79 -1.17 -7.25 1.25
CA TYR A 79 -1.25 -6.18 0.26
C TYR A 79 -2.64 -6.17 -0.39
N HIS A 80 -3.38 -5.07 -0.23
CA HIS A 80 -4.72 -4.95 -0.79
C HIS A 80 -4.86 -3.59 -1.47
N LEU A 81 -5.17 -3.60 -2.76
CA LEU A 81 -5.39 -2.39 -3.53
C LEU A 81 -6.88 -2.25 -3.84
N ARG A 82 -7.47 -1.11 -3.53
CA ARG A 82 -8.90 -0.86 -3.74
C ARG A 82 -9.14 0.47 -4.43
N PRO A 83 -10.07 0.56 -5.39
CA PRO A 83 -10.52 1.83 -5.93
C PRO A 83 -11.35 2.59 -4.88
N ILE A 84 -11.25 3.91 -4.88
CA ILE A 84 -12.06 4.83 -4.07
C ILE A 84 -12.26 6.13 -4.85
N ASP A 85 -13.37 6.81 -4.65
CA ASP A 85 -13.55 8.22 -5.05
C ASP A 85 -13.51 9.04 -3.76
N LEU A 86 -12.31 9.50 -3.38
CA LEU A 86 -12.07 10.07 -2.06
C LEU A 86 -12.53 11.53 -1.96
N ASN A 87 -12.66 12.23 -3.07
CA ASN A 87 -13.08 13.63 -3.12
C ASN A 87 -14.48 13.83 -3.74
N ASN A 88 -15.15 12.74 -4.14
CA ASN A 88 -16.45 12.72 -4.80
C ASN A 88 -16.49 13.49 -6.12
N ASP A 89 -15.41 13.42 -6.91
CA ASP A 89 -15.33 14.07 -8.23
C ASP A 89 -15.60 13.11 -9.40
N GLY A 90 -15.88 11.84 -9.11
CA GLY A 90 -16.10 10.78 -10.10
C GLY A 90 -14.83 10.19 -10.70
N VAL A 91 -13.65 10.67 -10.32
CA VAL A 91 -12.35 10.11 -10.70
C VAL A 91 -11.90 9.12 -9.62
N GLN A 92 -11.61 7.89 -10.02
CA GLN A 92 -11.15 6.88 -9.07
C GLN A 92 -9.68 7.11 -8.70
N GLU A 93 -9.41 7.20 -7.41
CA GLU A 93 -8.11 6.92 -6.81
C GLU A 93 -8.00 5.46 -6.37
N TYR A 94 -6.80 5.06 -5.96
CA TYR A 94 -6.51 3.73 -5.46
C TYR A 94 -5.83 3.80 -4.10
N VAL A 95 -6.37 3.09 -3.13
CA VAL A 95 -5.78 2.96 -1.79
C VAL A 95 -5.10 1.60 -1.70
N LEU A 96 -3.78 1.63 -1.47
CA LEU A 96 -3.01 0.46 -1.10
C LEU A 96 -2.99 0.35 0.42
N LEU A 97 -3.65 -0.68 0.94
CA LEU A 97 -3.54 -1.10 2.33
C LEU A 97 -2.46 -2.16 2.46
N THR A 98 -1.60 -1.99 3.46
CA THR A 98 -0.62 -3.00 3.86
C THR A 98 -0.68 -3.25 5.36
N TYR A 99 -0.36 -4.47 5.77
CA TYR A 99 -0.23 -4.83 7.19
C TYR A 99 1.22 -5.18 7.48
N SER A 100 1.83 -4.46 8.42
CA SER A 100 3.17 -4.74 8.94
C SER A 100 3.30 -4.18 10.35
N TYR A 101 4.19 -4.74 11.17
CA TYR A 101 4.45 -4.26 12.54
C TYR A 101 3.19 -4.05 13.39
N ASP A 102 2.23 -4.95 13.28
CA ASP A 102 0.93 -4.91 13.95
C ASP A 102 0.15 -3.61 13.68
N ALA A 103 0.31 -3.05 12.48
CA ALA A 103 -0.33 -1.82 12.05
C ALA A 103 -0.81 -1.91 10.60
N ILE A 104 -1.93 -1.25 10.34
CA ILE A 104 -2.42 -1.01 8.99
C ILE A 104 -1.77 0.28 8.50
N HIS A 105 -1.16 0.21 7.32
CA HIS A 105 -0.65 1.35 6.59
C HIS A 105 -1.49 1.57 5.35
N ALA A 106 -1.66 2.83 4.95
CA ALA A 106 -2.40 3.21 3.77
C ALA A 106 -1.59 4.19 2.92
N GLU A 107 -1.59 3.98 1.61
CA GLU A 107 -0.99 4.87 0.61
C GLU A 107 -2.06 5.15 -0.45
N LEU A 108 -2.26 6.43 -0.80
CA LEU A 108 -3.14 6.84 -1.88
C LEU A 108 -2.35 6.96 -3.17
N PHE A 109 -2.90 6.43 -4.25
CA PHE A 109 -2.45 6.68 -5.62
C PHE A 109 -3.55 7.47 -6.32
N ARG A 110 -3.23 8.68 -6.76
CA ARG A 110 -4.16 9.59 -7.43
C ARG A 110 -3.60 10.03 -8.77
N LEU A 111 -4.45 10.23 -9.76
CA LEU A 111 -4.04 10.73 -11.06
C LEU A 111 -3.90 12.25 -11.00
N ASN A 112 -2.73 12.78 -11.38
CA ASN A 112 -2.49 14.20 -11.54
C ASN A 112 -2.07 14.50 -12.98
N GLY A 113 -3.01 15.02 -13.77
CA GLY A 113 -2.86 15.10 -15.23
C GLY A 113 -2.81 13.69 -15.82
N SER A 114 -1.64 13.28 -16.33
CA SER A 114 -1.40 11.96 -16.91
C SER A 114 -0.51 11.06 -16.05
N VAL A 115 -0.15 11.48 -14.83
CA VAL A 115 0.81 10.76 -13.99
C VAL A 115 0.17 10.37 -12.67
N TRP A 116 0.24 9.07 -12.35
CA TRP A 116 -0.15 8.56 -11.04
C TRP A 116 0.86 8.97 -9.97
N GLN A 117 0.38 9.65 -8.95
CA GLN A 117 1.18 10.15 -7.84
C GLN A 117 0.80 9.45 -6.55
N ARG A 118 1.82 9.07 -5.77
CA ARG A 118 1.64 8.55 -4.43
C ARG A 118 1.49 9.69 -3.41
N ALA A 119 0.52 9.57 -2.52
CA ALA A 119 0.39 10.37 -1.31
C ALA A 119 0.22 9.44 -0.09
N PRO A 120 1.12 9.46 0.90
CA PRO A 120 0.97 8.63 2.09
C PRO A 120 -0.18 9.16 2.96
N PHE A 121 -0.97 8.25 3.54
CA PHE A 121 -1.87 8.63 4.63
C PHE A 121 -1.08 8.76 5.93
N VAL A 122 -1.46 9.76 6.74
CA VAL A 122 -0.95 9.91 8.10
C VAL A 122 -2.02 9.38 9.04
N LEU A 123 -1.64 8.42 9.90
CA LEU A 123 -2.50 8.01 11.01
C LEU A 123 -2.65 9.17 11.99
N ILE A 124 -3.89 9.65 12.16
CA ILE A 124 -4.26 10.76 13.04
C ILE A 124 -4.66 10.24 14.43
N ALA A 125 -5.45 9.15 14.48
CA ALA A 125 -5.84 8.48 15.72
C ALA A 125 -5.96 6.98 15.46
N GLY A 126 -5.57 6.16 16.43
CA GLY A 126 -5.65 4.70 16.35
C GLY A 126 -6.07 4.11 17.69
N ALA A 127 -6.81 2.99 17.65
CA ALA A 127 -7.05 2.21 18.85
C ALA A 127 -5.70 1.72 19.42
N GLU A 128 -5.55 1.75 20.75
CA GLU A 128 -4.35 1.22 21.42
C GLU A 128 -4.02 -0.19 20.92
N LYS A 129 -2.73 -0.46 20.70
CA LYS A 129 -2.24 -1.79 20.36
C LYS A 129 -2.45 -2.72 21.57
N SER A 130 -3.64 -3.31 21.68
CA SER A 130 -3.87 -4.41 22.64
C SER A 130 -2.96 -5.57 22.25
N LYS A 131 -2.19 -6.10 23.20
CA LYS A 131 -1.17 -7.17 23.00
C LYS A 131 -1.69 -8.48 22.41
N GLU A 132 -3.01 -8.64 22.25
CA GLU A 132 -3.67 -9.89 21.84
C GLU A 132 -4.52 -9.76 20.57
N ARG A 133 -4.34 -8.71 19.76
CA ARG A 133 -5.14 -8.57 18.54
C ARG A 133 -4.56 -9.45 17.43
N SER A 134 -5.35 -10.43 16.97
CA SER A 134 -5.00 -11.20 15.76
C SER A 134 -4.85 -10.26 14.55
N GLU A 135 -3.95 -10.63 13.64
CA GLU A 135 -3.78 -9.94 12.37
C GLU A 135 -5.13 -9.84 11.62
N PRO A 136 -5.60 -8.63 11.28
CA PRO A 136 -6.88 -8.44 10.60
C PRO A 136 -6.79 -8.86 9.13
N GLN A 137 -7.88 -9.36 8.56
CA GLN A 137 -7.97 -9.62 7.12
C GLN A 137 -8.30 -8.33 6.38
N LEU A 138 -7.31 -7.74 5.69
CA LEU A 138 -7.43 -6.41 5.12
C LEU A 138 -8.49 -6.30 4.01
N ASP A 139 -8.89 -7.38 3.34
CA ASP A 139 -9.97 -7.45 2.34
C ASP A 139 -11.37 -7.35 2.95
N THR A 140 -11.52 -7.72 4.21
CA THR A 140 -12.81 -7.66 4.92
C THR A 140 -13.08 -6.29 5.53
N LEU A 141 -12.06 -5.44 5.65
CA LEU A 141 -12.19 -4.12 6.24
C LEU A 141 -12.99 -3.19 5.34
N GLU A 142 -13.95 -2.48 5.92
CA GLU A 142 -14.70 -1.44 5.22
C GLU A 142 -13.87 -0.16 5.16
N LEU A 143 -13.74 0.42 3.96
CA LEU A 143 -13.14 1.75 3.80
C LEU A 143 -14.28 2.77 3.80
N LYS A 144 -14.29 3.62 4.83
CA LYS A 144 -15.24 4.74 4.93
C LYS A 144 -14.50 6.04 4.71
N GLN A 145 -15.03 6.86 3.81
CA GLN A 145 -14.65 8.26 3.77
C GLN A 145 -15.23 8.95 5.00
N VAL A 146 -14.39 9.69 5.71
CA VAL A 146 -14.79 10.48 6.87
C VAL A 146 -14.40 11.92 6.60
N ALA A 147 -15.36 12.84 6.77
CA ALA A 147 -15.07 14.27 6.68
C ALA A 147 -14.04 14.67 7.76
N PRO A 148 -13.14 15.62 7.48
CA PRO A 148 -12.24 16.10 8.51
C PRO A 148 -13.05 16.69 9.67
N GLU A 149 -12.62 16.41 10.91
CA GLU A 149 -13.26 16.94 12.12
C GLU A 149 -13.31 18.47 12.10
N TRP A 150 -12.19 19.07 11.70
CA TRP A 150 -12.08 20.51 11.49
C TRP A 150 -12.18 20.83 9.99
N PRO A 151 -13.07 21.75 9.58
CA PRO A 151 -13.16 22.17 8.19
C PRO A 151 -11.86 22.86 7.73
N LEU A 152 -11.64 22.90 6.42
CA LEU A 152 -10.56 23.68 5.82
C LEU A 152 -10.81 25.19 6.04
N LEU A 153 -9.77 25.92 6.44
CA LEU A 153 -9.79 27.37 6.51
C LEU A 153 -9.24 27.96 5.21
N GLN A 154 -9.97 28.86 4.57
CA GLN A 154 -9.48 29.57 3.39
C GLN A 154 -9.21 31.05 3.71
N ILE A 155 -8.01 31.52 3.39
CA ILE A 155 -7.61 32.93 3.49
C ILE A 155 -7.05 33.33 2.12
N ALA A 156 -7.75 34.24 1.43
CA ALA A 156 -7.49 34.54 0.02
C ALA A 156 -7.50 33.26 -0.85
N ASP A 157 -6.39 32.95 -1.51
CA ASP A 157 -6.18 31.77 -2.37
C ASP A 157 -5.55 30.57 -1.63
N GLN A 158 -5.25 30.71 -0.34
CA GLN A 158 -4.58 29.69 0.45
C GLN A 158 -5.58 28.89 1.30
N LYS A 159 -5.44 27.55 1.28
CA LYS A 159 -6.22 26.63 2.10
C LYS A 159 -5.35 26.02 3.19
N PHE A 160 -5.86 26.04 4.41
CA PHE A 160 -5.23 25.51 5.62
C PHE A 160 -6.10 24.40 6.20
N GLN A 161 -5.46 23.39 6.78
CA GLN A 161 -6.12 22.32 7.52
C GLN A 161 -5.46 22.21 8.89
N VAL A 162 -6.26 22.00 9.94
CA VAL A 162 -5.72 21.64 11.25
C VAL A 162 -4.99 20.30 11.12
N GLN A 163 -3.71 20.25 11.47
CA GLN A 163 -3.02 18.96 11.62
C GLN A 163 -3.53 18.30 12.90
N GLY A 164 -4.11 17.11 12.77
CA GLY A 164 -4.48 16.31 13.94
C GLY A 164 -3.23 15.99 14.77
N THR A 165 -3.33 16.22 16.07
CA THR A 165 -2.26 15.90 17.03
C THR A 165 -2.20 14.39 17.18
N ARG A 166 -0.98 13.82 17.14
CA ARG A 166 -0.76 12.43 17.59
C ARG A 166 -0.62 12.49 19.10
N ASP A 167 -1.67 12.14 19.82
CA ASP A 167 -1.60 11.89 21.27
C ASP A 167 -0.94 10.53 21.54
#